data_AF-A0A6V1P640-F1
#
_entry.id   AF-A0A6V1P640-F1
#
_cell.length_a   1.000
_cell.length_b   1.000
_cell.length_c   1.000
_cell.angle_alpha   90.00
_cell.angle_beta   90.00
_cell.angle_gamma   90.00
#
_symmetry.space_group_name_H-M   'P 1'
#
loop_
_entity.id
_entity.type
_entity.pdbx_description
1 polymer ?
#
loop_
_entity_poly.entity_id
_entity_poly.type
_entity_poly.pdbx_seq_one_letter_code
_entity_poly.pdbx_strand_id
1 'polypeptide(L)'
;MFKLIVLAAVLVAVANASCPNLCSGHGSCGNDDMCTCYVGWGNGDEDQGDCSQRICPFERAWVDSPSASNVAHALAECAGRGICNRESGECECFDGYTGQGCQRTTCPNDCSGHGTCEYIEELRTDWGDSYKLTGEADTTDQFEHSLEYLWDMGKTMGCACDAKWTDVDCSRRQCPRSNYALFSDMTTVPEIQRIRLSNVTRTGGEFALLFRSRIGEEFVTNKLDAFWLANNSLHLEAVSGAISDNDYNGTETDVQTALESLPNYVLAGVEVSMNFSYADDYNYGLVGDGLGSQKDAINWFDIYVTFSGDQTTGDQYLLECKTDYCGAGCFPVLDTPVNKGEGTCEVLQVQAATSSNMECSGRGKCNYDSGICECFEGYTDDACGTQTALI
;
A
#
# COMPACT_ATOMS: atom_id res chain seq x y z
N MET A 1 85.13 65.33 -21.12
CA MET A 1 83.80 64.93 -21.61
C MET A 1 83.66 63.43 -21.42
N PHE A 2 82.78 62.99 -20.51
CA PHE A 2 81.85 61.86 -20.68
C PHE A 2 81.16 61.64 -19.33
N LYS A 3 79.86 61.97 -19.29
CA LYS A 3 78.96 61.74 -18.16
C LYS A 3 78.63 60.25 -18.11
N LEU A 4 78.77 59.59 -16.97
CA LEU A 4 78.03 58.36 -16.68
C LEU A 4 76.87 58.70 -15.75
N ILE A 5 75.67 58.72 -16.31
CA ILE A 5 74.41 58.76 -15.56
C ILE A 5 74.00 57.30 -15.37
N VAL A 6 74.01 56.83 -14.13
CA VAL A 6 73.49 55.50 -13.75
C VAL A 6 71.97 55.62 -13.70
N LEU A 7 71.29 55.04 -14.69
CA LEU A 7 69.84 54.90 -14.70
C LEU A 7 69.47 53.70 -13.81
N ALA A 8 68.96 53.97 -12.61
CA ALA A 8 68.34 52.94 -11.78
C ALA A 8 66.94 52.63 -12.36
N ALA A 9 66.82 51.49 -13.03
CA ALA A 9 65.53 50.99 -13.49
C ALA A 9 64.71 50.50 -12.29
N VAL A 10 63.70 51.27 -11.91
CA VAL A 10 62.69 50.85 -10.93
C VAL A 10 61.82 49.79 -11.61
N LEU A 11 62.04 48.52 -11.25
CA LEU A 11 61.11 47.43 -11.53
C LEU A 11 59.83 47.67 -10.72
N VAL A 12 58.85 48.31 -11.36
CA VAL A 12 57.48 48.36 -10.83
C VAL A 12 56.91 46.96 -10.97
N ALA A 13 56.88 46.20 -9.87
CA ALA A 13 56.10 44.97 -9.80
C ALA A 13 54.63 45.36 -9.89
N VAL A 14 54.03 45.18 -11.07
CA VAL A 14 52.58 45.22 -11.23
C VAL A 14 52.04 43.98 -10.52
N ALA A 15 51.55 44.17 -9.29
CA ALA A 15 50.70 43.18 -8.66
C ALA A 15 49.37 43.22 -9.42
N ASN A 16 49.19 42.29 -10.37
CA ASN A 16 47.86 42.02 -10.89
C ASN A 16 47.04 41.53 -9.71
N ALA A 17 46.04 42.32 -9.33
CA ALA A 17 45.02 41.89 -8.41
C ALA A 17 44.42 40.60 -9.02
N SER A 18 44.65 39.51 -8.32
CA SER A 18 44.36 38.16 -8.78
C SER A 18 43.37 37.62 -7.79
N CYS A 19 42.26 37.08 -8.30
CA CYS A 19 41.29 36.41 -7.46
C CYS A 19 41.98 35.40 -6.52
N PRO A 20 41.47 35.23 -5.28
CA PRO A 20 41.95 34.25 -4.32
C PRO A 20 42.13 32.87 -4.98
N ASN A 21 43.35 32.30 -4.87
CA ASN A 21 43.77 31.04 -5.50
C ASN A 21 43.32 30.85 -6.97
N LEU A 22 43.17 31.94 -7.74
CA LEU A 22 42.63 31.90 -9.10
C LEU A 22 41.27 31.17 -9.19
N CYS A 23 40.41 31.39 -8.19
CA CYS A 23 39.14 30.70 -8.01
C CYS A 23 39.28 29.18 -8.00
N SER A 24 40.46 28.67 -7.62
CA SER A 24 40.82 27.25 -7.55
C SER A 24 40.55 26.47 -8.85
N GLY A 25 40.40 27.15 -9.99
CA GLY A 25 39.95 26.54 -11.25
C GLY A 25 38.45 26.14 -11.27
N HIS A 26 37.70 26.52 -10.24
CA HIS A 26 36.29 26.19 -10.02
C HIS A 26 35.40 27.43 -10.01
N GLY A 27 35.88 28.54 -10.55
CA GLY A 27 35.11 29.76 -10.72
C GLY A 27 35.71 30.68 -11.76
N SER A 28 34.96 31.74 -12.07
CA SER A 28 35.41 32.82 -12.94
C SER A 28 35.72 34.06 -12.11
N CYS A 29 36.89 34.68 -12.35
CA CYS A 29 37.31 35.88 -11.65
C CYS A 29 36.59 37.12 -12.23
N GLY A 30 35.79 37.79 -11.40
CA GLY A 30 35.02 38.98 -11.77
C GLY A 30 35.76 40.30 -11.54
N ASN A 31 35.03 41.41 -11.69
CA ASN A 31 35.51 42.71 -11.23
C ASN A 31 35.58 42.70 -9.69
N ASP A 32 36.52 43.45 -9.11
CA ASP A 32 36.79 43.52 -7.67
C ASP A 32 37.46 42.27 -7.04
N ASP A 33 38.16 41.46 -7.84
CA ASP A 33 38.89 40.25 -7.40
C ASP A 33 38.02 39.19 -6.71
N MET A 34 36.73 39.20 -7.03
CA MET A 34 35.74 38.30 -6.48
C MET A 34 35.49 37.11 -7.42
N CYS A 35 35.59 35.89 -6.91
CA CYS A 35 35.24 34.70 -7.67
C CYS A 35 33.73 34.51 -7.75
N THR A 36 33.24 34.18 -8.94
CA THR A 36 31.92 33.57 -9.14
C THR A 36 32.13 32.07 -9.35
N CYS A 37 31.79 31.26 -8.36
CA CYS A 37 32.01 29.83 -8.40
C CYS A 37 31.07 29.12 -9.39
N TYR A 38 31.54 28.03 -9.97
CA TYR A 38 30.71 27.12 -10.77
C TYR A 38 29.74 26.35 -9.87
N VAL A 39 28.65 25.84 -10.45
CA VAL A 39 27.63 25.07 -9.70
C VAL A 39 28.28 23.93 -8.90
N GLY A 40 27.94 23.85 -7.62
CA GLY A 40 28.47 22.85 -6.68
C GLY A 40 29.84 23.19 -6.08
N TRP A 41 30.37 24.38 -6.34
CA TRP A 41 31.61 24.90 -5.74
C TRP A 41 31.34 26.20 -5.00
N GLY A 42 32.04 26.40 -3.89
CA GLY A 42 31.90 27.53 -2.99
C GLY A 42 33.01 27.54 -1.95
N ASN A 43 32.74 28.18 -0.81
CA ASN A 43 33.68 28.32 0.30
C ASN A 43 33.03 27.92 1.62
N GLY A 44 32.37 26.76 1.61
CA GLY A 44 31.50 26.31 2.69
C GLY A 44 30.04 26.59 2.34
N ASP A 45 29.34 27.28 3.24
CA ASP A 45 27.98 27.79 3.08
C ASP A 45 27.92 29.19 2.44
N GLU A 46 29.07 29.75 2.07
CA GLU A 46 29.21 31.10 1.51
C GLU A 46 29.53 31.08 0.01
N ASP A 47 28.85 31.95 -0.75
CA ASP A 47 29.00 32.11 -2.21
C ASP A 47 30.29 32.87 -2.61
N GLN A 48 31.15 33.23 -1.65
CA GLN A 48 32.23 34.22 -1.82
C GLN A 48 33.55 33.65 -1.30
N GLY A 49 34.63 33.78 -2.07
CA GLY A 49 35.96 33.26 -1.71
C GLY A 49 36.73 32.70 -2.91
N ASP A 50 37.46 31.60 -2.74
CA ASP A 50 38.35 31.01 -3.75
C ASP A 50 37.78 29.76 -4.46
N CYS A 51 36.53 29.39 -4.18
CA CYS A 51 35.81 28.25 -4.78
C CYS A 51 36.50 26.90 -4.55
N SER A 52 37.29 26.76 -3.48
CA SER A 52 38.06 25.54 -3.22
C SER A 52 37.24 24.38 -2.66
N GLN A 53 35.98 24.62 -2.24
CA GLN A 53 35.17 23.64 -1.53
C GLN A 53 33.91 23.26 -2.29
N ARG A 54 33.45 22.02 -2.12
CA ARG A 54 32.17 21.55 -2.61
C ARG A 54 31.02 22.04 -1.72
N ILE A 55 29.90 22.33 -2.37
CA ILE A 55 28.61 22.61 -1.74
C ILE A 55 27.83 21.30 -1.65
N CYS A 56 27.40 20.91 -0.46
CA CYS A 56 26.56 19.74 -0.27
C CYS A 56 25.08 20.06 -0.49
N PRO A 57 24.22 19.03 -0.66
CA PRO A 57 22.78 19.23 -0.76
C PRO A 57 22.18 19.94 0.45
N PHE A 58 21.23 20.83 0.16
CA PHE A 58 20.40 21.48 1.16
C PHE A 58 19.01 20.87 1.15
N GLU A 59 18.53 20.54 2.34
CA GLU A 59 17.26 19.84 2.54
C GLU A 59 16.54 20.49 3.71
N ARG A 60 15.22 20.29 3.84
CA ARG A 60 14.47 20.81 5.00
C ARG A 60 15.12 20.36 6.30
N ALA A 61 15.43 21.28 7.21
CA ALA A 61 16.10 20.94 8.47
C ALA A 61 15.23 20.01 9.33
N TRP A 62 15.84 19.02 9.97
CA TRP A 62 15.15 18.19 10.98
C TRP A 62 14.83 18.98 12.25
N VAL A 63 15.73 19.90 12.61
CA VAL A 63 15.57 20.80 13.75
C VAL A 63 16.17 22.15 13.34
N ASP A 64 15.40 23.21 13.47
CA ASP A 64 15.88 24.59 13.31
C ASP A 64 15.24 25.52 14.34
N SER A 65 15.71 26.77 14.37
CA SER A 65 15.05 27.83 15.13
C SER A 65 13.93 28.43 14.28
N PRO A 66 12.68 28.51 14.77
CA PRO A 66 11.59 29.12 14.02
C PRO A 66 11.92 30.55 13.61
N SER A 67 11.71 30.90 12.34
CA SER A 67 12.02 32.23 11.81
C SER A 67 10.83 33.19 11.88
N ALA A 68 9.60 32.65 11.97
CA ALA A 68 8.37 33.41 12.17
C ALA A 68 7.25 32.51 12.74
N SER A 69 6.08 33.10 13.02
CA SER A 69 4.89 32.33 13.40
C SER A 69 4.54 31.33 12.30
N ASN A 70 4.47 30.04 12.65
CA ASN A 70 4.22 28.92 11.74
C ASN A 70 5.26 28.75 10.61
N VAL A 71 6.50 29.23 10.81
CA VAL A 71 7.61 29.04 9.87
C VAL A 71 8.81 28.43 10.58
N ALA A 72 9.11 27.18 10.23
CA ALA A 72 10.23 26.38 10.69
C ALA A 72 10.67 25.42 9.56
N HIS A 73 11.71 24.62 9.80
CA HIS A 73 12.33 23.69 8.85
C HIS A 73 12.90 24.37 7.60
N ALA A 74 13.64 25.46 7.79
CA ALA A 74 14.42 26.10 6.74
C ALA A 74 15.39 25.10 6.07
N LEU A 75 15.82 25.41 4.86
CA LEU A 75 16.82 24.59 4.18
C LEU A 75 18.15 24.66 4.95
N ALA A 76 18.70 23.50 5.27
CA ALA A 76 19.98 23.34 5.92
C ALA A 76 20.85 22.37 5.13
N GLU A 77 22.14 22.64 5.09
CA GLU A 77 23.11 21.73 4.49
C GLU A 77 23.04 20.38 5.21
N CYS A 78 22.93 19.30 4.43
CA CYS A 78 22.75 17.95 4.94
C CYS A 78 21.57 17.84 5.95
N ALA A 79 20.49 18.60 5.73
CA ALA A 79 19.30 18.69 6.59
C ALA A 79 19.59 19.00 8.08
N GLY A 80 20.79 19.50 8.41
CA GLY A 80 21.26 19.63 9.79
C GLY A 80 21.50 18.28 10.50
N ARG A 81 21.56 17.18 9.75
CA ARG A 81 21.76 15.80 10.23
C ARG A 81 22.92 15.08 9.53
N GLY A 82 23.90 15.84 9.07
CA GLY A 82 25.15 15.30 8.57
C GLY A 82 26.24 16.37 8.51
N ILE A 83 27.44 15.92 8.17
CA ILE A 83 28.60 16.79 7.92
C ILE A 83 28.88 16.76 6.43
N CYS A 84 29.00 17.95 5.81
CA CYS A 84 29.36 18.04 4.40
C CYS A 84 30.83 17.69 4.17
N ASN A 85 31.09 16.71 3.31
CA ASN A 85 32.43 16.46 2.81
C ASN A 85 32.75 17.48 1.70
N ARG A 86 33.62 18.43 2.00
CA ARG A 86 33.97 19.55 1.11
C ARG A 86 34.80 19.15 -0.11
N GLU A 87 35.29 17.92 -0.20
CA GLU A 87 36.03 17.43 -1.37
C GLU A 87 35.10 16.74 -2.38
N SER A 88 34.15 15.93 -1.91
CA SER A 88 33.20 15.20 -2.76
C SER A 88 31.89 15.95 -3.02
N GLY A 89 31.44 16.78 -2.06
CA GLY A 89 30.10 17.39 -2.07
C GLY A 89 29.01 16.44 -1.58
N GLU A 90 29.39 15.35 -0.90
CA GLU A 90 28.47 14.37 -0.33
C GLU A 90 28.29 14.60 1.17
N CYS A 91 27.07 14.37 1.66
CA CYS A 91 26.75 14.46 3.07
C CYS A 91 27.10 13.15 3.80
N GLU A 92 27.91 13.25 4.85
CA GLU A 92 28.13 12.17 5.81
C GLU A 92 27.04 12.25 6.89
N CYS A 93 25.98 11.46 6.74
CA CYS A 93 24.82 11.50 7.62
C CYS A 93 25.12 10.93 9.01
N PHE A 94 24.48 11.51 10.02
CA PHE A 94 24.50 10.97 11.38
C PHE A 94 23.66 9.70 11.48
N ASP A 95 23.94 8.88 12.50
CA ASP A 95 23.21 7.65 12.79
C ASP A 95 21.70 7.88 12.80
N GLY A 96 20.98 7.00 12.10
CA GLY A 96 19.53 7.09 11.95
C GLY A 96 19.06 7.96 10.79
N TYR A 97 19.96 8.59 10.02
CA TYR A 97 19.62 9.44 8.86
C TYR A 97 20.32 8.96 7.59
N THR A 98 19.66 9.13 6.45
CA THR A 98 20.13 8.69 5.14
C THR A 98 19.56 9.57 4.01
N GLY A 99 19.92 9.26 2.78
CA GLY A 99 19.64 10.07 1.59
C GLY A 99 20.76 11.05 1.28
N GLN A 100 20.72 11.62 0.06
CA GLN A 100 21.79 12.46 -0.47
C GLN A 100 22.09 13.71 0.39
N GLY A 101 21.08 14.21 1.12
CA GLY A 101 21.19 15.34 2.04
C GLY A 101 20.73 14.99 3.46
N CYS A 102 20.80 13.72 3.86
CA CYS A 102 20.35 13.24 5.18
C CYS A 102 18.88 13.59 5.50
N GLN A 103 18.07 13.68 4.44
CA GLN A 103 16.71 14.17 4.52
C GLN A 103 15.73 13.13 5.04
N ARG A 104 16.09 11.85 5.14
CA ARG A 104 15.15 10.82 5.63
C ARG A 104 15.77 9.96 6.73
N THR A 105 14.95 9.37 7.58
CA THR A 105 15.45 8.43 8.58
C THR A 105 15.78 7.07 7.95
N THR A 106 16.63 6.29 8.59
CA THR A 106 16.80 4.87 8.24
C THR A 106 15.66 4.04 8.83
N CYS A 107 15.30 2.95 8.18
CA CYS A 107 14.40 1.97 8.81
C CYS A 107 15.16 1.11 9.84
N PRO A 108 14.50 0.71 10.94
CA PRO A 108 15.08 -0.21 11.90
C PRO A 108 15.53 -1.53 11.23
N ASN A 109 16.79 -1.93 11.46
CA ASN A 109 17.42 -3.14 10.93
C ASN A 109 17.22 -3.38 9.42
N ASP A 110 17.04 -2.31 8.63
CA ASP A 110 16.70 -2.40 7.20
C ASP A 110 15.51 -3.35 6.95
N CYS A 111 14.50 -3.27 7.82
CA CYS A 111 13.31 -4.13 7.82
C CYS A 111 13.63 -5.62 7.85
N SER A 112 14.79 -5.99 8.41
CA SER A 112 15.31 -7.35 8.55
C SER A 112 15.35 -8.16 7.24
N GLY A 113 15.27 -7.49 6.08
CA GLY A 113 15.12 -8.13 4.77
C GLY A 113 13.75 -8.77 4.51
N HIS A 114 12.73 -8.41 5.28
CA HIS A 114 11.37 -8.96 5.25
C HIS A 114 10.30 -7.87 5.14
N GLY A 115 10.63 -6.80 4.43
CA GLY A 115 9.75 -5.69 4.15
C GLY A 115 10.44 -4.61 3.35
N THR A 116 9.69 -3.59 3.00
CA THR A 116 10.19 -2.38 2.34
C THR A 116 10.24 -1.22 3.32
N CYS A 117 11.20 -0.32 3.10
CA CYS A 117 11.37 0.88 3.91
C CYS A 117 10.67 2.04 3.21
N GLU A 118 9.52 2.45 3.75
CA GLU A 118 8.62 3.44 3.13
C GLU A 118 8.46 4.68 4.02
N TYR A 119 8.06 5.81 3.42
CA TYR A 119 7.74 7.01 4.21
C TYR A 119 6.48 6.77 5.04
N ILE A 120 6.37 7.43 6.20
CA ILE A 120 5.18 7.35 7.05
C ILE A 120 3.91 7.77 6.28
N GLU A 121 4.02 8.68 5.31
CA GLU A 121 2.88 9.06 4.46
C GLU A 121 2.42 7.97 3.49
N GLU A 122 3.31 7.04 3.10
CA GLU A 122 3.04 5.93 2.18
C GLU A 122 2.54 4.69 2.93
N LEU A 123 3.08 4.41 4.12
CA LEU A 123 2.57 3.34 5.01
C LEU A 123 1.09 3.52 5.37
N ARG A 124 0.58 4.76 5.29
CA ARG A 124 -0.80 5.13 5.61
C ARG A 124 -1.79 4.71 4.52
N THR A 125 -1.37 4.53 3.27
CA THR A 125 -2.30 4.33 2.14
C THR A 125 -2.52 2.87 1.75
N ASP A 126 -1.58 1.98 2.08
CA ASP A 126 -1.64 0.58 1.63
C ASP A 126 -2.33 -0.35 2.63
N TRP A 127 -2.49 0.10 3.89
CA TRP A 127 -3.13 -0.68 4.93
C TRP A 127 -4.48 -0.09 5.30
N GLY A 128 -5.50 -0.51 4.54
CA GLY A 128 -6.82 -0.68 5.14
C GLY A 128 -6.70 -1.62 6.34
N ASP A 129 -6.57 -1.04 7.53
CA ASP A 129 -6.80 -1.65 8.83
C ASP A 129 -6.03 -2.93 9.19
N SER A 130 -4.69 -2.90 9.15
CA SER A 130 -3.88 -3.86 9.94
C SER A 130 -4.09 -3.71 11.46
N TYR A 131 -4.83 -2.69 11.89
CA TYR A 131 -5.25 -2.44 13.27
C TYR A 131 -6.78 -2.46 13.44
N LYS A 132 -7.47 -3.52 12.99
CA LYS A 132 -8.68 -3.97 13.71
C LYS A 132 -8.23 -4.56 15.06
N LEU A 133 -7.83 -3.69 16.01
CA LEU A 133 -7.85 -4.03 17.43
C LEU A 133 -9.30 -4.28 17.79
N THR A 134 -9.67 -5.56 17.81
CA THR A 134 -10.69 -6.16 18.67
C THR A 134 -11.81 -5.22 19.16
N GLY A 135 -12.95 -5.26 18.47
CA GLY A 135 -14.25 -5.00 19.10
C GLY A 135 -14.86 -3.62 18.86
N GLU A 136 -16.07 -3.68 18.31
CA GLU A 136 -17.16 -2.69 18.41
C GLU A 136 -17.00 -1.34 17.71
N ALA A 137 -17.74 -1.23 16.60
CA ALA A 137 -18.00 -0.04 15.82
C ALA A 137 -16.75 0.60 15.19
N ASP A 138 -16.95 1.37 14.13
CA ASP A 138 -16.11 2.55 13.92
C ASP A 138 -16.11 3.25 15.27
N THR A 139 -15.03 3.13 16.04
CA THR A 139 -14.81 4.10 17.08
C THR A 139 -14.73 5.40 16.31
N THR A 140 -15.78 6.21 16.37
CA THR A 140 -15.72 7.63 16.04
C THR A 140 -14.78 8.39 17.01
N ASP A 141 -14.10 7.65 17.90
CA ASP A 141 -12.89 8.00 18.63
C ASP A 141 -11.60 7.43 17.97
N GLN A 142 -11.64 7.06 16.68
CA GLN A 142 -10.48 7.25 15.85
C GLN A 142 -10.14 8.72 16.08
N PHE A 143 -9.00 8.97 16.71
CA PHE A 143 -8.30 10.17 16.36
C PHE A 143 -8.24 10.15 14.83
N GLU A 144 -9.10 10.92 14.20
CA GLU A 144 -8.89 11.50 12.89
C GLU A 144 -7.67 12.44 13.03
N HIS A 145 -6.54 11.86 13.43
CA HIS A 145 -5.26 12.34 13.00
C HIS A 145 -5.28 12.02 11.51
N SER A 146 -5.80 12.97 10.74
CA SER A 146 -5.21 13.23 9.44
C SER A 146 -3.71 13.45 9.71
N LEU A 147 -2.95 12.34 9.71
CA LEU A 147 -1.49 12.33 9.74
C LEU A 147 -0.93 13.08 8.51
N GLU A 148 -1.79 13.48 7.57
CA GLU A 148 -1.55 14.39 6.45
C GLU A 148 -0.84 15.69 6.82
N TYR A 149 -0.78 16.06 8.11
CA TYR A 149 -0.13 17.30 8.56
C TYR A 149 1.08 17.10 9.48
N LEU A 150 1.60 15.89 9.63
CA LEU A 150 2.90 15.73 10.29
C LEU A 150 4.00 16.30 9.39
N TRP A 151 4.76 17.27 9.89
CA TRP A 151 5.76 17.98 9.11
C TRP A 151 6.85 17.05 8.55
N ASP A 152 7.08 15.92 9.21
CA ASP A 152 8.09 14.91 8.89
C ASP A 152 7.52 13.67 8.19
N MET A 153 6.25 13.64 7.79
CA MET A 153 5.65 12.43 7.19
C MET A 153 6.36 11.95 5.92
N GLY A 154 6.91 12.87 5.12
CA GLY A 154 7.73 12.59 3.93
C GLY A 154 9.24 12.58 4.22
N LYS A 155 9.63 12.37 5.47
CA LYS A 155 11.03 12.33 5.95
C LYS A 155 11.28 11.14 6.86
N THR A 156 10.34 10.86 7.76
CA THR A 156 10.39 9.71 8.65
C THR A 156 9.97 8.47 7.88
N MET A 157 10.74 7.40 8.05
CA MET A 157 10.57 6.11 7.38
C MET A 157 10.17 5.03 8.40
N GLY A 158 9.41 4.03 7.96
CA GLY A 158 9.09 2.82 8.70
C GLY A 158 9.03 1.60 7.79
N CYS A 159 8.90 0.42 8.38
CA CYS A 159 8.86 -0.83 7.63
C CYS A 159 7.43 -1.25 7.27
N ALA A 160 7.19 -1.45 5.97
CA ALA A 160 6.05 -2.22 5.47
C ALA A 160 6.47 -3.69 5.38
N CYS A 161 6.00 -4.51 6.32
CA CYS A 161 6.41 -5.92 6.35
C CYS A 161 5.77 -6.75 5.25
N ASP A 162 6.56 -7.67 4.70
CA ASP A 162 6.08 -8.72 3.81
C ASP A 162 5.07 -9.61 4.53
N ALA A 163 4.24 -10.32 3.75
CA ALA A 163 3.33 -11.32 4.28
C ALA A 163 4.06 -12.29 5.23
N LYS A 164 3.39 -12.64 6.34
CA LYS A 164 3.88 -13.49 7.44
C LYS A 164 4.95 -12.85 8.33
N TRP A 165 5.30 -11.58 8.15
CA TRP A 165 6.26 -10.87 8.98
C TRP A 165 5.61 -9.70 9.72
N THR A 166 6.16 -9.35 10.88
CA THR A 166 5.64 -8.32 11.78
C THR A 166 6.74 -7.81 12.70
N ASP A 167 6.34 -6.96 13.65
CA ASP A 167 7.19 -6.09 14.46
C ASP A 167 7.68 -4.85 13.68
N VAL A 168 8.25 -3.89 14.41
CA VAL A 168 8.66 -2.58 13.90
C VAL A 168 9.71 -2.67 12.79
N ASP A 169 10.47 -3.75 12.78
CA ASP A 169 11.57 -4.04 11.84
C ASP A 169 11.35 -5.32 11.03
N CYS A 170 10.14 -5.87 11.02
CA CYS A 170 9.78 -7.11 10.32
C CYS A 170 10.60 -8.34 10.71
N SER A 171 11.20 -8.35 11.92
CA SER A 171 12.03 -9.46 12.38
C SER A 171 11.26 -10.70 12.86
N ARG A 172 9.95 -10.59 13.07
CA ARG A 172 9.14 -11.66 13.67
C ARG A 172 8.15 -12.26 12.69
N ARG A 173 7.99 -13.58 12.73
CA ARG A 173 6.95 -14.30 12.02
C ARG A 173 5.60 -14.10 12.67
N GLN A 174 4.56 -13.93 11.86
CA GLN A 174 3.18 -13.98 12.32
C GLN A 174 2.73 -15.44 12.42
N CYS A 175 2.00 -15.78 13.48
CA CYS A 175 1.37 -17.08 13.63
C CYS A 175 -0.07 -17.10 13.10
N PRO A 176 -0.56 -18.28 12.68
CA PRO A 176 -1.96 -18.50 12.35
C PRO A 176 -2.88 -18.02 13.46
N ARG A 177 -4.05 -17.56 13.04
CA ARG A 177 -5.07 -17.01 13.93
C ARG A 177 -6.40 -17.68 13.63
N SER A 178 -7.12 -18.10 14.66
CA SER A 178 -8.43 -18.75 14.53
C SER A 178 -9.26 -18.49 15.80
N ASN A 179 -10.39 -19.18 15.92
CA ASN A 179 -11.45 -18.89 16.85
C ASN A 179 -11.01 -19.05 18.30
N TYR A 180 -11.19 -17.99 19.07
CA TYR A 180 -11.34 -18.10 20.51
C TYR A 180 -12.72 -17.62 20.93
N ALA A 181 -13.65 -18.58 21.05
CA ALA A 181 -14.97 -18.32 21.59
C ALA A 181 -14.84 -17.90 23.07
N LEU A 182 -15.02 -16.62 23.36
CA LEU A 182 -15.02 -16.07 24.72
C LEU A 182 -16.35 -16.22 25.45
N PHE A 183 -17.36 -16.79 24.82
CA PHE A 183 -18.73 -16.67 25.31
C PHE A 183 -19.35 -18.01 25.69
N SER A 184 -20.12 -17.96 26.77
CA SER A 184 -20.94 -19.05 27.30
C SER A 184 -22.14 -19.41 26.40
N ASP A 185 -22.37 -18.68 25.30
CA ASP A 185 -23.32 -19.05 24.26
C ASP A 185 -22.59 -19.67 23.07
N MET A 186 -22.80 -20.97 22.87
CA MET A 186 -22.09 -21.78 21.87
C MET A 186 -22.53 -21.50 20.42
N THR A 187 -23.22 -20.40 20.14
CA THR A 187 -23.72 -20.06 18.81
C THR A 187 -22.80 -19.03 18.16
N THR A 188 -21.81 -19.52 17.43
CA THR A 188 -20.98 -18.68 16.57
C THR A 188 -21.82 -18.15 15.40
N VAL A 189 -21.80 -16.84 15.20
CA VAL A 189 -22.36 -16.18 14.02
C VAL A 189 -21.19 -15.84 13.09
N PRO A 190 -21.22 -16.27 11.81
CA PRO A 190 -20.18 -15.95 10.85
C PRO A 190 -20.25 -14.49 10.39
N GLU A 191 -19.14 -13.96 9.89
CA GLU A 191 -19.14 -12.68 9.18
C GLU A 191 -19.85 -12.82 7.83
N ILE A 192 -20.58 -11.78 7.43
CA ILE A 192 -21.13 -11.64 6.07
C ILE A 192 -20.62 -10.34 5.45
N GLN A 193 -20.00 -10.47 4.28
CA GLN A 193 -19.64 -9.34 3.43
C GLN A 193 -20.56 -9.27 2.21
N ARG A 194 -20.94 -8.06 1.81
CA ARG A 194 -21.73 -7.79 0.61
C ARG A 194 -20.85 -7.13 -0.43
N ILE A 195 -20.73 -7.77 -1.59
CA ILE A 195 -20.13 -7.21 -2.80
C ILE A 195 -21.28 -6.70 -3.68
N ARG A 196 -21.33 -5.40 -3.92
CA ARG A 196 -22.29 -4.77 -4.82
C ARG A 196 -21.62 -4.44 -6.14
N LEU A 197 -22.14 -5.00 -7.22
CA LEU A 197 -21.76 -4.66 -8.58
C LEU A 197 -22.84 -3.80 -9.21
N SER A 198 -22.49 -2.64 -9.76
CA SER A 198 -23.44 -1.70 -10.39
C SER A 198 -23.06 -1.39 -11.83
N ASN A 199 -24.05 -1.00 -12.65
CA ASN A 199 -23.89 -0.65 -14.07
C ASN A 199 -23.13 -1.69 -14.90
N VAL A 200 -23.38 -2.98 -14.66
CA VAL A 200 -22.75 -4.07 -15.41
C VAL A 200 -23.42 -4.22 -16.79
N THR A 201 -22.61 -4.43 -17.83
CA THR A 201 -23.07 -4.52 -19.23
C THR A 201 -22.67 -5.85 -19.88
N ARG A 202 -23.30 -6.20 -21.01
CA ARG A 202 -22.97 -7.42 -21.77
C ARG A 202 -21.54 -7.50 -22.29
N THR A 203 -20.91 -6.37 -22.52
CA THR A 203 -19.55 -6.26 -23.06
C THR A 203 -18.52 -5.83 -22.02
N GLY A 204 -18.93 -5.71 -20.74
CA GLY A 204 -18.11 -5.27 -19.63
C GLY A 204 -18.70 -5.76 -18.30
N GLY A 205 -18.01 -6.70 -17.67
CA GLY A 205 -18.49 -7.39 -16.48
C GLY A 205 -17.49 -8.34 -15.84
N GLU A 206 -16.27 -8.42 -16.35
CA GLU A 206 -15.25 -9.28 -15.76
C GLU A 206 -14.70 -8.65 -14.47
N PHE A 207 -14.54 -9.47 -13.43
CA PHE A 207 -13.89 -9.05 -12.20
C PHE A 207 -13.21 -10.25 -11.55
N ALA A 208 -12.42 -10.00 -10.52
CA ALA A 208 -11.95 -11.03 -9.61
C ALA A 208 -11.97 -10.49 -8.18
N LEU A 209 -11.84 -11.39 -7.22
CA LEU A 209 -11.79 -11.04 -5.81
C LEU A 209 -10.37 -11.28 -5.30
N LEU A 210 -9.82 -10.30 -4.60
CA LEU A 210 -8.62 -10.48 -3.80
C LEU A 210 -9.05 -10.71 -2.35
N PHE A 211 -8.58 -11.83 -1.80
CA PHE A 211 -8.66 -12.16 -0.40
C PHE A 211 -7.30 -11.93 0.25
N ARG A 212 -7.29 -11.13 1.32
CA ARG A 212 -6.12 -10.95 2.18
C ARG A 212 -6.32 -11.76 3.46
N SER A 213 -5.38 -12.64 3.76
CA SER A 213 -5.37 -13.39 5.02
C SER A 213 -4.99 -12.51 6.21
N ARG A 214 -5.27 -12.98 7.43
CA ARG A 214 -4.84 -12.31 8.68
C ARG A 214 -3.33 -12.30 8.92
N ILE A 215 -2.57 -12.98 8.06
CA ILE A 215 -1.11 -12.95 8.07
C ILE A 215 -0.52 -12.23 6.84
N GLY A 216 -1.31 -11.40 6.16
CA GLY A 216 -0.85 -10.54 5.07
C GLY A 216 -0.67 -11.23 3.72
N GLU A 217 -0.89 -12.55 3.60
CA GLU A 217 -0.91 -13.21 2.29
C GLU A 217 -2.11 -12.75 1.46
N GLU A 218 -1.89 -12.53 0.17
CA GLU A 218 -2.91 -12.14 -0.79
C GLU A 218 -3.17 -13.27 -1.79
N PHE A 219 -4.44 -13.51 -2.07
CA PHE A 219 -4.90 -14.55 -2.99
C PHE A 219 -5.95 -13.96 -3.90
N VAL A 220 -5.75 -14.07 -5.21
CA VAL A 220 -6.70 -13.57 -6.20
C VAL A 220 -7.43 -14.74 -6.82
N THR A 221 -8.76 -14.65 -6.90
CA THR A 221 -9.58 -15.66 -7.55
C THR A 221 -9.28 -15.73 -9.05
N ASN A 222 -9.70 -16.82 -9.68
CA ASN A 222 -9.88 -16.82 -11.13
C ASN A 222 -10.91 -15.73 -11.53
N LYS A 223 -10.92 -15.38 -12.82
CA LYS A 223 -11.87 -14.43 -13.38
C LYS A 223 -13.32 -14.89 -13.14
N LEU A 224 -14.16 -13.94 -12.72
CA LEU A 224 -15.61 -14.03 -12.59
C LEU A 224 -16.29 -13.13 -13.62
N ASP A 225 -17.47 -13.51 -14.10
CA ASP A 225 -18.27 -12.74 -15.07
C ASP A 225 -19.60 -12.29 -14.43
N ALA A 226 -19.69 -11.00 -14.12
CA ALA A 226 -20.83 -10.40 -13.45
C ALA A 226 -22.12 -10.43 -14.28
N PHE A 227 -22.04 -10.30 -15.60
CA PHE A 227 -23.23 -10.32 -16.45
C PHE A 227 -23.84 -11.73 -16.49
N TRP A 228 -22.99 -12.76 -16.53
CA TRP A 228 -23.43 -14.14 -16.53
C TRP A 228 -24.07 -14.56 -15.20
N LEU A 229 -23.43 -14.21 -14.08
CA LEU A 229 -23.92 -14.49 -12.72
C LEU A 229 -25.35 -13.97 -12.51
N ALA A 230 -25.68 -12.80 -13.06
CA ALA A 230 -27.00 -12.21 -12.91
C ALA A 230 -28.09 -12.87 -13.79
N ASN A 231 -27.74 -13.49 -14.91
CA ASN A 231 -28.71 -14.14 -15.80
C ASN A 231 -29.04 -15.58 -15.39
N ASN A 232 -28.10 -16.30 -14.79
CA ASN A 232 -28.27 -17.72 -14.46
C ASN A 232 -28.74 -18.00 -13.01
N SER A 233 -28.59 -17.06 -12.09
CA SER A 233 -29.27 -17.12 -10.78
C SER A 233 -30.79 -16.92 -10.89
N LEU A 234 -31.29 -16.55 -12.08
CA LEU A 234 -32.67 -16.78 -12.47
C LEU A 234 -32.83 -18.26 -12.89
N HIS A 235 -33.44 -19.08 -12.04
CA HIS A 235 -34.22 -20.22 -12.53
C HIS A 235 -35.43 -19.70 -13.33
N LEU A 236 -35.19 -19.21 -14.54
CA LEU A 236 -36.26 -18.86 -15.47
C LEU A 236 -36.64 -20.14 -16.21
N GLU A 237 -37.66 -20.86 -15.71
CA GLU A 237 -38.30 -22.01 -16.39
C GLU A 237 -38.94 -21.65 -17.76
N ALA A 238 -38.60 -20.52 -18.38
CA ALA A 238 -39.31 -19.95 -19.52
C ALA A 238 -38.44 -19.57 -20.74
N VAL A 239 -37.25 -20.15 -20.92
CA VAL A 239 -36.53 -20.10 -22.21
C VAL A 239 -36.48 -21.49 -22.83
N SER A 240 -37.64 -21.99 -23.25
CA SER A 240 -37.71 -23.14 -24.14
C SER A 240 -37.25 -22.71 -25.55
N GLY A 241 -35.96 -22.89 -25.81
CA GLY A 241 -35.42 -22.87 -27.17
C GLY A 241 -34.52 -21.68 -27.48
N ALA A 242 -33.25 -21.79 -27.10
CA ALA A 242 -32.06 -21.34 -27.87
C ALA A 242 -30.84 -21.04 -26.98
N ILE A 243 -30.64 -21.77 -25.88
CA ILE A 243 -29.32 -21.86 -25.24
C ILE A 243 -29.05 -23.35 -25.05
N SER A 244 -28.07 -23.87 -25.78
CA SER A 244 -27.59 -25.23 -25.59
C SER A 244 -26.90 -25.31 -24.24
N ASP A 245 -27.69 -25.70 -23.25
CA ASP A 245 -27.32 -26.23 -21.95
C ASP A 245 -26.28 -27.36 -22.15
N ASN A 246 -24.98 -27.05 -22.01
CA ASN A 246 -23.89 -28.03 -21.83
C ASN A 246 -22.46 -27.48 -21.57
N ASP A 247 -22.20 -26.17 -21.43
CA ASP A 247 -20.81 -25.74 -21.10
C ASP A 247 -20.63 -24.54 -20.16
N TYR A 248 -21.68 -23.91 -19.63
CA TYR A 248 -21.49 -22.72 -18.78
C TYR A 248 -22.53 -22.69 -17.66
N ASN A 249 -22.10 -22.93 -16.41
CA ASN A 249 -22.86 -22.69 -15.18
C ASN A 249 -22.54 -21.27 -14.69
N GLY A 250 -23.52 -20.54 -14.17
CA GLY A 250 -23.39 -19.14 -13.74
C GLY A 250 -24.18 -18.91 -12.45
N THR A 251 -23.75 -19.48 -11.34
CA THR A 251 -24.55 -19.54 -10.11
C THR A 251 -23.74 -19.01 -8.92
N GLU A 252 -24.40 -18.83 -7.77
CA GLU A 252 -23.75 -18.61 -6.46
C GLU A 252 -22.54 -19.54 -6.26
N THR A 253 -22.64 -20.77 -6.80
CA THR A 253 -21.59 -21.79 -6.80
C THR A 253 -20.30 -21.37 -7.52
N ASP A 254 -20.32 -20.51 -8.54
CA ASP A 254 -19.11 -20.11 -9.25
C ASP A 254 -18.25 -19.15 -8.42
N VAL A 255 -18.91 -18.20 -7.74
CA VAL A 255 -18.22 -17.31 -6.80
C VAL A 255 -17.70 -18.13 -5.61
N GLN A 256 -18.53 -19.04 -5.08
CA GLN A 256 -18.11 -19.94 -4.01
C GLN A 256 -16.91 -20.79 -4.44
N THR A 257 -16.97 -21.43 -5.61
CA THR A 257 -15.88 -22.25 -6.14
C THR A 257 -14.62 -21.42 -6.39
N ALA A 258 -14.76 -20.19 -6.89
CA ALA A 258 -13.62 -19.31 -7.12
C ALA A 258 -12.91 -18.94 -5.80
N LEU A 259 -13.66 -18.72 -4.72
CA LEU A 259 -13.12 -18.47 -3.39
C LEU A 259 -12.54 -19.74 -2.75
N GLU A 260 -13.21 -20.88 -2.87
CA GLU A 260 -12.75 -22.16 -2.28
C GLU A 260 -11.60 -22.80 -3.06
N SER A 261 -11.42 -22.43 -4.33
CA SER A 261 -10.29 -22.87 -5.17
C SER A 261 -9.02 -22.04 -4.99
N LEU A 262 -9.04 -21.03 -4.10
CA LEU A 262 -7.83 -20.30 -3.77
C LEU A 262 -6.74 -21.25 -3.24
N PRO A 263 -5.46 -20.97 -3.53
CA PRO A 263 -4.36 -21.83 -3.13
C PRO A 263 -4.37 -22.19 -1.64
N ASN A 264 -3.90 -23.40 -1.35
CA ASN A 264 -3.78 -23.94 0.02
C ASN A 264 -5.08 -24.00 0.83
N TYR A 265 -6.25 -23.90 0.18
CA TYR A 265 -7.55 -23.92 0.86
C TYR A 265 -7.67 -22.82 1.93
N VAL A 266 -7.04 -21.66 1.67
CA VAL A 266 -6.98 -20.54 2.63
C VAL A 266 -8.38 -20.00 2.98
N LEU A 267 -9.32 -20.10 2.03
CA LEU A 267 -10.75 -19.94 2.25
C LEU A 267 -11.39 -21.31 2.03
N ALA A 268 -11.80 -21.99 3.10
CA ALA A 268 -12.58 -23.22 3.03
C ALA A 268 -13.90 -23.03 3.77
N GLY A 269 -15.02 -23.50 3.23
CA GLY A 269 -16.31 -23.34 3.87
C GLY A 269 -16.85 -21.92 3.74
N VAL A 270 -16.95 -21.43 2.51
CA VAL A 270 -17.60 -20.15 2.21
C VAL A 270 -19.00 -20.45 1.69
N GLU A 271 -20.03 -19.78 2.21
CA GLU A 271 -21.38 -19.84 1.65
C GLU A 271 -21.66 -18.55 0.88
N VAL A 272 -22.07 -18.67 -0.38
CA VAL A 272 -22.43 -17.52 -1.20
C VAL A 272 -23.93 -17.51 -1.44
N SER A 273 -24.54 -16.33 -1.29
CA SER A 273 -25.91 -16.08 -1.76
C SER A 273 -25.98 -14.78 -2.55
N MET A 274 -26.94 -14.64 -3.45
CA MET A 274 -27.06 -13.46 -4.31
C MET A 274 -28.46 -12.83 -4.25
N ASN A 275 -28.51 -11.51 -4.35
CA ASN A 275 -29.75 -10.73 -4.47
C ASN A 275 -29.67 -9.75 -5.65
N PHE A 276 -30.77 -9.56 -6.37
CA PHE A 276 -30.79 -8.81 -7.62
C PHE A 276 -31.83 -7.69 -7.59
N SER A 277 -31.50 -6.53 -8.16
CA SER A 277 -32.45 -5.44 -8.41
C SER A 277 -32.31 -4.93 -9.83
N TYR A 278 -33.42 -4.97 -10.57
CA TYR A 278 -33.48 -4.50 -11.96
C TYR A 278 -33.81 -3.01 -12.01
N ALA A 279 -33.41 -2.34 -13.10
CA ALA A 279 -33.95 -1.04 -13.43
C ALA A 279 -35.45 -1.17 -13.72
N ASP A 280 -36.29 -0.41 -13.01
CA ASP A 280 -37.76 -0.42 -13.15
C ASP A 280 -38.29 0.08 -14.52
N ASP A 281 -37.44 0.21 -15.55
CA ASP A 281 -37.82 0.77 -16.85
C ASP A 281 -37.90 -0.29 -17.98
N TYR A 282 -38.34 -1.51 -17.66
CA TYR A 282 -38.62 -2.55 -18.65
C TYR A 282 -40.11 -2.91 -18.71
N ASN A 283 -40.82 -2.23 -19.61
CA ASN A 283 -42.10 -2.69 -20.12
C ASN A 283 -41.83 -3.87 -21.07
N TYR A 284 -42.26 -5.08 -20.71
CA TYR A 284 -42.12 -6.30 -21.53
C TYR A 284 -43.09 -6.24 -22.73
N GLY A 285 -42.88 -5.26 -23.61
CA GLY A 285 -43.54 -5.18 -24.89
C GLY A 285 -42.80 -6.06 -25.88
N LEU A 286 -43.37 -7.22 -26.21
CA LEU A 286 -42.98 -7.98 -27.40
C LEU A 286 -43.22 -7.10 -28.62
N VAL A 287 -42.20 -6.34 -29.05
CA VAL A 287 -42.25 -5.56 -30.27
C VAL A 287 -42.06 -6.55 -31.42
N GLY A 288 -43.15 -6.78 -32.15
CA GLY A 288 -43.22 -7.72 -33.28
C GLY A 288 -42.51 -7.25 -34.55
N ASP A 289 -41.59 -6.31 -34.47
CA ASP A 289 -40.72 -5.92 -35.58
C ASP A 289 -39.32 -5.56 -35.06
N GLY A 290 -38.31 -5.75 -35.92
CA GLY A 290 -36.99 -5.09 -35.91
C GLY A 290 -36.29 -4.76 -34.58
N LEU A 291 -35.08 -5.31 -34.40
CA LEU A 291 -33.86 -4.59 -33.95
C LEU A 291 -34.11 -3.32 -33.10
N GLY A 292 -34.74 -3.50 -31.94
CA GLY A 292 -34.76 -2.51 -30.89
C GLY A 292 -33.46 -2.60 -30.12
N SER A 293 -32.74 -1.49 -30.00
CA SER A 293 -31.51 -1.38 -29.23
C SER A 293 -31.77 -1.72 -27.76
N GLN A 294 -31.62 -3.00 -27.42
CA GLN A 294 -31.63 -3.54 -26.07
C GLN A 294 -30.58 -2.80 -25.23
N LYS A 295 -31.00 -1.91 -24.33
CA LYS A 295 -30.15 -1.49 -23.23
C LYS A 295 -30.21 -2.57 -22.15
N ASP A 296 -29.40 -3.61 -22.34
CA ASP A 296 -29.21 -4.74 -21.41
C ASP A 296 -28.23 -4.33 -20.29
N ALA A 297 -28.69 -3.51 -19.35
CA ALA A 297 -27.90 -3.09 -18.20
C ALA A 297 -28.56 -3.53 -16.89
N ILE A 298 -27.79 -4.19 -16.02
CA ILE A 298 -28.21 -4.47 -14.64
C ILE A 298 -27.84 -3.25 -13.81
N ASN A 299 -28.83 -2.66 -13.12
CA ASN A 299 -28.59 -1.49 -12.27
C ASN A 299 -27.62 -1.83 -11.14
N TRP A 300 -27.94 -2.85 -10.35
CA TRP A 300 -27.02 -3.43 -9.38
C TRP A 300 -27.43 -4.85 -8.96
N PHE A 301 -26.47 -5.65 -8.53
CA PHE A 301 -26.73 -6.89 -7.80
C PHE A 301 -25.74 -7.07 -6.65
N ASP A 302 -26.18 -7.76 -5.62
CA ASP A 302 -25.45 -8.02 -4.40
C ASP A 302 -25.04 -9.50 -4.34
N ILE A 303 -23.77 -9.74 -4.03
CA ILE A 303 -23.25 -11.05 -3.66
C ILE A 303 -22.95 -10.99 -2.16
N TYR A 304 -23.59 -11.86 -1.38
CA TYR A 304 -23.32 -12.04 0.03
C TYR A 304 -22.39 -13.23 0.21
N VAL A 305 -21.24 -12.98 0.81
CA VAL A 305 -20.23 -13.98 1.13
C VAL A 305 -20.23 -14.18 2.64
N THR A 306 -20.58 -15.38 3.07
CA THR A 306 -20.60 -15.79 4.49
C THR A 306 -19.36 -16.64 4.79
N PHE A 307 -18.53 -16.19 5.73
CA PHE A 307 -17.31 -16.88 6.13
C PHE A 307 -17.62 -17.93 7.21
N SER A 308 -18.03 -19.12 6.78
CA SER A 308 -18.44 -20.21 7.68
C SER A 308 -17.33 -21.20 8.05
N GLY A 309 -16.14 -21.05 7.46
CA GLY A 309 -15.00 -21.93 7.66
C GLY A 309 -14.30 -21.77 9.00
N ASP A 310 -13.74 -22.87 9.52
CA ASP A 310 -12.93 -22.88 10.75
C ASP A 310 -11.66 -22.02 10.66
N GLN A 311 -11.13 -21.83 9.45
CA GLN A 311 -9.94 -20.99 9.18
C GLN A 311 -10.29 -19.52 8.90
N THR A 312 -11.58 -19.23 8.69
CA THR A 312 -12.10 -17.88 8.42
C THR A 312 -12.98 -17.40 9.56
N THR A 313 -12.73 -17.91 10.77
CA THR A 313 -13.45 -17.51 11.97
C THR A 313 -13.10 -16.08 12.37
N GLY A 314 -14.05 -15.41 13.00
CA GLY A 314 -14.00 -13.99 13.29
C GLY A 314 -14.15 -13.14 12.03
N ASP A 315 -14.08 -11.83 12.22
CA ASP A 315 -14.06 -10.89 11.09
C ASP A 315 -12.84 -11.18 10.22
N GLN A 316 -13.00 -10.99 8.90
CA GLN A 316 -12.00 -11.04 7.85
C GLN A 316 -11.66 -9.62 7.38
N TYR A 317 -10.63 -9.49 6.54
CA TYR A 317 -10.46 -8.29 5.75
C TYR A 317 -11.58 -8.24 4.71
N LEU A 318 -12.01 -7.03 4.32
CA LEU A 318 -12.95 -6.89 3.21
C LEU A 318 -12.31 -7.49 1.95
N LEU A 319 -13.09 -8.29 1.21
CA LEU A 319 -12.70 -8.71 -0.13
C LEU A 319 -12.49 -7.46 -0.99
N GLU A 320 -11.45 -7.47 -1.82
CA GLU A 320 -11.19 -6.37 -2.76
C GLU A 320 -11.60 -6.79 -4.16
N CYS A 321 -12.33 -5.92 -4.86
CA CYS A 321 -12.64 -6.16 -6.26
C CYS A 321 -11.45 -5.78 -7.15
N LYS A 322 -10.96 -6.73 -7.95
CA LYS A 322 -10.06 -6.46 -9.07
C LYS A 322 -10.90 -6.22 -10.32
N THR A 323 -11.01 -4.96 -10.72
CA THR A 323 -11.85 -4.51 -11.84
C THR A 323 -11.09 -3.66 -12.86
N ASP A 324 -9.75 -3.64 -12.79
CA ASP A 324 -8.91 -2.95 -13.76
C ASP A 324 -8.56 -3.84 -14.95
N TYR A 325 -8.31 -3.21 -16.10
CA TYR A 325 -7.95 -3.94 -17.30
C TYR A 325 -6.61 -4.65 -17.11
N CYS A 326 -6.63 -5.95 -17.38
CA CYS A 326 -5.51 -6.83 -17.11
C CYS A 326 -5.37 -7.80 -18.30
N GLY A 327 -4.52 -7.45 -19.26
CA GLY A 327 -4.36 -8.22 -20.50
C GLY A 327 -3.42 -9.42 -20.37
N ALA A 328 -2.95 -9.92 -21.51
CA ALA A 328 -2.03 -11.05 -21.57
C ALA A 328 -0.76 -10.83 -20.72
N GLY A 329 -0.45 -11.79 -19.84
CA GLY A 329 0.73 -11.76 -18.96
C GLY A 329 0.44 -11.34 -17.52
N CYS A 330 -0.80 -10.94 -17.20
CA CYS A 330 -1.24 -10.74 -15.82
C CYS A 330 -2.16 -11.89 -15.34
N PHE A 331 -2.43 -11.94 -14.04
CA PHE A 331 -3.41 -12.85 -13.46
C PHE A 331 -4.36 -12.13 -12.50
N PRO A 332 -5.69 -12.37 -12.60
CA PRO A 332 -6.37 -13.00 -13.71
C PRO A 332 -6.45 -12.07 -14.93
N VAL A 333 -6.56 -12.64 -16.13
CA VAL A 333 -6.80 -11.84 -17.34
C VAL A 333 -8.24 -11.30 -17.31
N LEU A 334 -8.37 -9.96 -17.31
CA LEU A 334 -9.60 -9.19 -17.36
C LEU A 334 -9.58 -8.26 -18.58
N ASP A 335 -10.09 -8.74 -19.71
CA ASP A 335 -10.07 -8.02 -20.99
C ASP A 335 -11.20 -6.99 -21.11
N THR A 336 -12.34 -7.30 -20.48
CA THR A 336 -13.55 -6.49 -20.44
C THR A 336 -14.03 -6.31 -19.00
N PRO A 337 -13.23 -5.65 -18.14
CA PRO A 337 -13.56 -5.57 -16.74
C PRO A 337 -14.70 -4.60 -16.45
N VAL A 338 -15.29 -4.72 -15.26
CA VAL A 338 -16.40 -3.87 -14.77
C VAL A 338 -16.10 -2.36 -14.93
N ASN A 339 -14.92 -1.88 -14.53
CA ASN A 339 -14.59 -0.44 -14.60
C ASN A 339 -14.47 0.08 -16.04
N LYS A 340 -14.20 -0.78 -17.03
CA LYS A 340 -14.12 -0.39 -18.45
C LYS A 340 -15.50 -0.07 -19.04
N GLY A 341 -16.58 -0.45 -18.35
CA GLY A 341 -17.97 -0.21 -18.72
C GLY A 341 -18.72 0.81 -17.86
N GLU A 342 -18.03 1.68 -17.11
CA GLU A 342 -18.63 2.60 -16.11
C GLU A 342 -19.29 1.89 -14.91
N GLY A 343 -19.00 0.59 -14.74
CA GLY A 343 -19.46 -0.20 -13.61
C GLY A 343 -18.67 0.07 -12.34
N THR A 344 -19.28 -0.22 -11.19
CA THR A 344 -18.61 -0.13 -9.87
C THR A 344 -18.68 -1.46 -9.14
N CYS A 345 -17.71 -1.71 -8.26
CA CYS A 345 -17.68 -2.84 -7.35
C CYS A 345 -17.36 -2.35 -5.93
N GLU A 346 -18.31 -2.48 -5.02
CA GLU A 346 -18.21 -1.99 -3.65
C GLU A 346 -18.37 -3.14 -2.67
N VAL A 347 -17.45 -3.27 -1.71
CA VAL A 347 -17.51 -4.33 -0.69
C VAL A 347 -17.73 -3.71 0.67
N LEU A 348 -18.71 -4.21 1.41
CA LEU A 348 -19.03 -3.77 2.76
C LEU A 348 -19.28 -4.96 3.68
N GLN A 349 -18.89 -4.84 4.94
CA GLN A 349 -19.30 -5.76 6.00
C GLN A 349 -20.75 -5.48 6.37
N VAL A 350 -21.63 -6.47 6.23
CA VAL A 350 -23.06 -6.34 6.57
C VAL A 350 -23.42 -7.09 7.85
N GLN A 351 -22.57 -8.02 8.29
CA GLN A 351 -22.68 -8.70 9.58
C GLN A 351 -21.27 -9.00 10.11
N ALA A 352 -21.00 -8.63 11.36
CA ALA A 352 -19.78 -9.02 12.05
C ALA A 352 -19.88 -10.42 12.64
N ALA A 353 -18.75 -11.11 12.73
CA ALA A 353 -18.69 -12.39 13.40
C ALA A 353 -18.76 -12.20 14.92
N THR A 354 -19.36 -13.16 15.63
CA THR A 354 -19.31 -13.20 17.11
C THR A 354 -18.06 -13.89 17.64
N SER A 355 -17.31 -14.57 16.77
CA SER A 355 -16.03 -15.22 17.10
C SER A 355 -14.87 -14.23 17.02
N SER A 356 -13.83 -14.46 17.82
CA SER A 356 -12.59 -13.66 17.78
C SER A 356 -11.50 -14.41 17.02
N ASN A 357 -10.75 -13.69 16.20
CA ASN A 357 -9.63 -14.22 15.44
C ASN A 357 -8.32 -13.95 16.22
N MET A 358 -7.94 -14.88 17.09
CA MET A 358 -6.80 -14.73 17.98
C MET A 358 -5.60 -15.55 17.55
N GLU A 359 -4.41 -14.99 17.81
CA GLU A 359 -3.14 -15.68 17.59
C GLU A 359 -3.09 -17.01 18.33
N CYS A 360 -2.82 -18.08 17.59
CA CYS A 360 -2.88 -19.44 18.09
C CYS A 360 -4.18 -19.73 18.86
N SER A 361 -5.29 -19.11 18.45
CA SER A 361 -6.61 -19.21 19.05
C SER A 361 -6.63 -18.95 20.57
N GLY A 362 -5.65 -18.24 21.12
CA GLY A 362 -5.45 -18.10 22.57
C GLY A 362 -5.18 -19.43 23.31
N ARG A 363 -4.90 -20.51 22.57
CA ARG A 363 -4.79 -21.91 23.01
C ARG A 363 -3.42 -22.52 22.68
N GLY A 364 -2.48 -21.70 22.25
CA GLY A 364 -1.08 -22.06 22.04
C GLY A 364 -0.16 -20.86 22.21
N LYS A 365 1.14 -21.12 22.13
CA LYS A 365 2.17 -20.07 22.07
C LYS A 365 2.69 -19.93 20.65
N CYS A 366 2.74 -18.71 20.14
CA CYS A 366 3.40 -18.46 18.87
C CYS A 366 4.92 -18.55 19.02
N ASN A 367 5.55 -19.37 18.19
CA ASN A 367 6.99 -19.33 17.97
C ASN A 367 7.29 -18.28 16.87
N TYR A 368 7.65 -17.07 17.28
CA TYR A 368 7.88 -15.93 16.36
C TYR A 368 9.10 -16.09 15.43
N ASP A 369 9.94 -17.10 15.61
CA ASP A 369 11.02 -17.39 14.66
C ASP A 369 10.53 -18.25 13.48
N SER A 370 9.56 -19.13 13.73
CA SER A 370 9.04 -20.10 12.74
C SER A 370 7.64 -19.76 12.23
N GLY A 371 6.86 -18.97 12.96
CA GLY A 371 5.45 -18.70 12.68
C GLY A 371 4.52 -19.88 12.99
N ILE A 372 4.97 -20.85 13.80
CA ILE A 372 4.20 -22.05 14.15
C ILE A 372 3.61 -21.89 15.55
N CYS A 373 2.35 -22.29 15.71
CA CYS A 373 1.69 -22.35 17.00
C CYS A 373 2.03 -23.63 17.77
N GLU A 374 2.55 -23.48 18.98
CA GLU A 374 2.77 -24.56 19.94
C GLU A 374 1.51 -24.72 20.81
N CYS A 375 0.63 -25.65 20.41
CA CYS A 375 -0.68 -25.84 21.06
C CYS A 375 -0.57 -26.40 22.48
N PHE A 376 -1.44 -25.92 23.36
CA PHE A 376 -1.63 -26.50 24.68
C PHE A 376 -2.32 -27.87 24.61
N GLU A 377 -2.18 -28.65 25.68
CA GLU A 377 -2.76 -29.99 25.76
C GLU A 377 -4.28 -29.95 25.51
N GLY A 378 -4.76 -30.86 24.67
CA GLY A 378 -6.17 -30.93 24.25
C GLY A 378 -6.53 -30.05 23.05
N TYR A 379 -5.57 -29.30 22.47
CA TYR A 379 -5.76 -28.49 21.27
C TYR A 379 -4.83 -28.91 20.13
N THR A 380 -5.35 -28.84 18.92
CA THR A 380 -4.69 -29.28 17.67
C THR A 380 -5.01 -28.30 16.54
N ASP A 381 -4.55 -28.61 15.32
CA ASP A 381 -4.52 -27.75 14.13
C ASP A 381 -3.42 -26.66 14.16
N ASP A 382 -3.23 -26.00 13.01
CA ASP A 382 -2.14 -25.02 12.80
C ASP A 382 -2.32 -23.74 13.65
N ALA A 383 -3.54 -23.45 14.11
CA ALA A 383 -3.90 -22.29 14.92
C ALA A 383 -4.35 -22.68 16.33
N CYS A 384 -4.24 -23.95 16.75
CA CYS A 384 -4.74 -24.46 18.03
C CYS A 384 -6.24 -24.25 18.28
N GLY A 385 -7.05 -24.15 17.23
CA GLY A 385 -8.49 -23.89 17.32
C GLY A 385 -9.30 -25.13 17.66
N THR A 386 -8.85 -26.30 17.23
CA THR A 386 -9.58 -27.57 17.32
C THR A 386 -9.33 -28.26 18.65
N GLN A 387 -10.38 -28.48 19.44
CA GLN A 387 -10.31 -29.26 20.67
C GLN A 387 -10.39 -30.76 20.38
N THR A 388 -9.45 -31.53 20.93
CA THR A 388 -9.51 -33.00 20.84
C THR A 388 -10.43 -33.57 21.92
N ALA A 389 -11.27 -34.54 21.55
CA ALA A 389 -12.20 -35.20 22.47
C ALA A 389 -11.54 -36.14 23.51
N LEU A 390 -10.21 -36.31 23.45
CA LEU A 390 -9.45 -37.20 24.34
C LEU A 390 -8.51 -36.35 25.20
N ILE A 391 -8.84 -36.23 26.48
CA ILE A 391 -7.89 -35.95 27.56
C ILE A 391 -7.96 -37.14 28.52
#